data_AF-A0AAI9RLB7-F1
#
_entry.id   AF-A0AAI9RLB7-F1
#
_cell.length_a   1.000
_cell.length_b   1.000
_cell.length_c   1.000
_cell.angle_alpha   90.00
_cell.angle_beta   90.00
_cell.angle_gamma   90.00
#
_symmetry.space_group_name_H-M   'P 1'
#
loop_
_entity.id
_entity.type
_entity.pdbx_description
1 polymer ?
#
loop_
_entity_poly.entity_id
_entity_poly.type
_entity_poly.pdbx_seq_one_letter_code
_entity_poly.pdbx_strand_id
1 'polypeptide(L)' 'MEADVNSVNLVIPLYLWMLLFLVFLVMAFIGLIVYTSRKILPPHGKQVKFLEQQYENGDMNEEEFQHRIKQLKNRSTRR' A
#
# COMPACT_ATOMS: atom_id res chain seq x y z
N MET A 1 -43.47 -16.42 28.54
CA MET A 1 -42.00 -16.32 28.55
C MET A 1 -41.47 -16.73 27.17
N GLU A 2 -41.79 -15.99 26.11
CA GLU A 2 -41.39 -16.32 24.72
C GLU A 2 -40.52 -15.22 24.07
N ALA A 3 -40.47 -14.02 24.66
CA ALA A 3 -39.70 -12.91 24.14
C ALA A 3 -38.18 -13.02 24.42
N ASP A 4 -37.77 -13.75 25.47
CA ASP A 4 -36.36 -13.87 25.87
C ASP A 4 -35.54 -14.81 24.98
N VAL A 5 -36.16 -15.81 24.36
CA VAL A 5 -35.43 -16.74 23.49
C VAL A 5 -35.17 -16.10 22.13
N ASN A 6 -36.15 -15.35 21.59
CA ASN A 6 -36.03 -14.66 20.32
C ASN A 6 -35.04 -13.51 20.34
N SER A 7 -34.89 -12.81 21.46
CA SER A 7 -33.88 -11.74 21.62
C SER A 7 -32.46 -12.30 21.58
N VAL A 8 -32.18 -13.38 22.30
CA VAL A 8 -30.86 -14.06 22.27
C VAL A 8 -30.56 -14.64 20.88
N ASN A 9 -31.58 -15.19 20.21
CA ASN A 9 -31.44 -15.82 18.88
C ASN A 9 -31.23 -14.80 17.73
N LEU A 10 -31.62 -13.53 17.91
CA LEU A 10 -31.34 -12.43 16.97
C LEU A 10 -30.00 -11.73 17.23
N VAL A 11 -29.56 -11.72 18.48
CA VAL A 11 -28.30 -11.08 18.89
C VAL A 11 -27.08 -11.84 18.38
N ILE A 12 -27.11 -13.18 18.42
CA ILE A 12 -26.02 -14.04 17.93
C ILE A 12 -25.71 -13.81 16.43
N PRO A 13 -26.69 -13.86 15.51
CA PRO A 13 -26.42 -13.59 14.10
C PRO A 13 -26.00 -12.15 13.86
N LEU A 14 -26.51 -11.18 14.64
CA LEU A 14 -26.11 -9.77 14.52
C LEU A 14 -24.64 -9.57 14.87
N TYR A 15 -24.17 -10.15 15.98
CA TYR A 15 -22.76 -10.11 16.36
C TYR A 15 -21.86 -10.81 15.34
N LEU A 16 -22.31 -11.94 14.78
CA LEU A 16 -21.58 -12.65 13.73
C LEU A 16 -21.43 -11.78 12.48
N TRP A 17 -22.50 -11.10 12.05
CA TRP A 17 -22.48 -10.14 10.96
C TRP A 17 -21.56 -8.95 11.26
N MET A 18 -21.58 -8.43 12.49
CA MET A 18 -20.72 -7.32 12.90
C MET A 18 -19.24 -7.74 12.88
N LEU A 19 -18.93 -8.96 13.30
CA LEU A 19 -17.58 -9.53 13.25
C LEU A 19 -17.11 -9.68 11.80
N LEU A 20 -17.94 -10.24 10.93
CA LEU A 20 -17.62 -10.40 9.50
C LEU A 20 -17.40 -9.04 8.83
N PHE A 21 -18.24 -8.06 9.16
CA PHE A 21 -18.10 -6.69 8.66
C PHE A 21 -16.80 -6.03 9.15
N LEU A 22 -16.42 -6.26 10.41
CA LEU A 22 -15.16 -5.76 10.95
C LEU A 22 -13.95 -6.35 10.22
N VAL A 23 -13.95 -7.67 9.99
CA VAL A 23 -12.89 -8.35 9.22
C VAL A 23 -12.82 -7.80 7.79
N PHE A 24 -13.99 -7.57 7.16
CA PHE A 24 -14.06 -6.97 5.84
C PHE A 24 -13.47 -5.56 5.80
N LEU A 25 -13.77 -4.71 6.79
CA LEU A 25 -13.19 -3.36 6.89
C LEU A 25 -11.67 -3.41 7.00
N VAL A 26 -11.13 -4.31 7.82
CA VAL A 26 -9.67 -4.49 7.95
C VAL A 26 -9.05 -4.90 6.62
N MET A 27 -9.64 -5.87 5.92
CA MET A 27 -9.17 -6.31 4.60
C MET A 27 -9.25 -5.19 3.55
N ALA A 28 -10.35 -4.43 3.53
CA ALA A 28 -10.54 -3.31 2.62
C ALA A 28 -9.50 -2.20 2.89
N PHE A 29 -9.20 -1.92 4.17
CA PHE A 29 -8.20 -0.92 4.55
C PHE A 29 -6.79 -1.35 4.15
N ILE A 30 -6.42 -2.62 4.35
CA ILE A 30 -5.14 -3.17 3.87
C ILE A 30 -5.07 -3.09 2.35
N GLY A 31 -6.13 -3.48 1.64
CA GLY A 31 -6.23 -3.37 0.19
C GLY A 31 -6.05 -1.93 -0.30
N LEU A 32 -6.66 -0.96 0.39
CA LEU A 32 -6.55 0.46 0.11
C LEU A 32 -5.12 0.97 0.34
N ILE A 33 -4.48 0.58 1.45
CA ILE A 33 -3.08 0.93 1.76
C ILE A 33 -2.16 0.37 0.67
N VAL A 34 -2.32 -0.89 0.28
CA VAL A 34 -1.50 -1.52 -0.77
C VAL A 34 -1.73 -0.86 -2.13
N TYR A 35 -2.98 -0.57 -2.48
CA TYR A 35 -3.35 0.13 -3.71
C TYR A 35 -2.72 1.53 -3.76
N THR A 36 -2.83 2.27 -2.66
CA THR A 36 -2.28 3.63 -2.51
C THR A 36 -0.76 3.61 -2.49
N SER A 37 -0.14 2.66 -1.80
CA SER A 37 1.33 2.48 -1.77
C SER A 37 1.90 2.17 -3.16
N ARG A 38 1.21 1.36 -3.96
CA ARG A 38 1.59 1.10 -5.36
C ARG A 38 1.45 2.33 -6.26
N LYS A 39 0.50 3.22 -5.97
CA LYS A 39 0.30 4.47 -6.72
C LYS A 39 1.23 5.61 -6.27
N ILE A 40 1.65 5.65 -5.01
CA ILE A 40 2.43 6.77 -4.43
C ILE A 40 3.94 6.62 -4.66
N LEU A 41 4.47 5.40 -4.74
CA LEU A 41 5.82 5.18 -5.28
C LEU A 41 5.74 4.17 -6.42
N PRO A 42 5.83 4.60 -7.70
CA PRO A 42 6.25 3.66 -8.73
C PRO A 42 7.55 2.99 -8.25
N PRO A 43 7.83 1.73 -8.61
CA PRO A 43 9.07 1.03 -8.26
C PRO A 43 10.34 1.82 -8.63
N HIS A 44 10.21 2.80 -9.52
CA HIS A 44 11.21 3.81 -9.84
C HIS A 44 11.50 4.83 -8.73
N GLY A 45 10.51 5.28 -7.97
CA GLY A 45 10.68 6.30 -6.93
C GLY A 45 11.64 5.86 -5.82
N LYS A 46 11.72 4.56 -5.54
CA LYS A 46 12.70 4.00 -4.59
C LYS A 46 14.12 3.98 -5.15
N GLN A 47 14.28 3.69 -6.44
CA GLN A 47 15.60 3.67 -7.09
C GLN A 47 16.15 5.09 -7.32
N VAL A 48 15.28 6.04 -7.65
CA VAL A 48 15.65 7.46 -7.78
C VAL A 48 16.09 8.02 -6.43
N LYS A 49 15.32 7.77 -5.35
CA LYS A 49 15.72 8.18 -3.99
C LYS A 49 17.06 7.59 -3.57
N PHE A 50 17.33 6.33 -3.91
CA PHE A 50 18.59 5.69 -3.56
C PHE A 50 19.78 6.30 -4.31
N LEU A 51 19.61 6.62 -5.60
CA LEU A 51 20.64 7.31 -6.38
C LEU A 51 20.88 8.73 -5.89
N GLU A 52 19.82 9.44 -5.49
CA GLU A 52 19.89 10.80 -4.93
C GLU A 52 20.66 10.79 -3.60
N GLN A 53 20.40 9.80 -2.76
CA GLN A 53 21.12 9.63 -1.49
C GLN A 53 22.61 9.29 -1.70
N GLN A 54 22.96 8.51 -2.72
CA GLN A 54 24.36 8.23 -3.07
C GLN A 54 25.09 9.46 -3.62
N TYR A 55 24.38 10.31 -4.37
CA TYR A 55 24.93 11.59 -4.85
C TYR A 55 25.16 12.57 -3.69
N GLU A 56 24.20 12.70 -2.76
CA GLU A 56 24.36 13.55 -1.57
C GLU A 56 25.49 13.08 -0.64
N ASN A 57 25.70 11.77 -0.53
CA ASN A 57 26.81 11.19 0.23
C ASN A 57 28.17 11.37 -0.45
N GLY A 58 28.22 11.84 -1.70
CA GLY A 58 29.45 11.95 -2.48
C GLY A 58 30.00 10.61 -2.99
N ASP A 59 29.24 9.51 -2.85
CA ASP A 59 29.59 8.18 -3.36
C ASP A 59 29.48 8.10 -4.89
N MET A 60 28.86 9.10 -5.52
CA MET A 60 28.58 9.15 -6.95
C MET A 60 28.85 10.55 -7.51
N ASN A 61 29.53 10.62 -8.66
CA ASN A 61 29.76 11.88 -9.37
C ASN A 61 28.52 12.31 -10.17
N GLU A 62 28.40 13.61 -10.46
CA GLU A 62 27.22 14.20 -11.13
C GLU A 62 26.94 13.56 -12.50
N GLU A 63 28.00 13.29 -13.29
CA GLU A 63 27.89 12.63 -14.59
C GLU A 63 27.32 11.21 -14.48
N GLU A 64 27.75 10.45 -13.47
CA GLU A 64 27.28 9.09 -13.25
C GLU A 64 25.81 9.07 -12.78
N PHE A 65 25.45 10.02 -11.91
CA PHE A 65 24.08 10.20 -11.45
C PHE A 65 23.13 10.53 -12.61
N GLN A 66 23.48 11.51 -13.46
CA GLN A 66 22.69 11.89 -14.63
C GLN A 66 22.52 10.74 -15.62
N HIS A 67 23.59 9.98 -15.86
CA HIS A 67 23.54 8.82 -16.75
C HIS A 67 22.58 7.73 -16.22
N ARG A 68 22.64 7.40 -14.92
CA ARG A 68 21.78 6.38 -14.31
C ARG A 68 20.30 6.81 -14.23
N ILE A 69 20.02 8.07 -13.91
CA ILE A 69 18.66 8.63 -13.93
C ILE A 69 18.06 8.58 -15.34
N LYS A 70 18.85 8.91 -16.37
CA LYS A 70 18.41 8.87 -17.78
C LYS A 70 18.07 7.44 -18.22
N GLN A 71 18.87 6.45 -17.81
CA GLN A 71 18.58 5.03 -18.09
C GLN A 71 17.30 4.53 -17.41
N LEU A 72 17.09 4.92 -16.14
CA LEU A 72 15.85 4.63 -15.43
C LEU A 72 14.66 5.22 -16.18
N LYS A 73 14.70 6.52 -16.51
CA LYS A 73 13.61 7.20 -17.22
C LYS A 73 13.27 6.52 -18.55
N ASN A 74 14.28 6.15 -19.35
CA ASN A 74 14.08 5.45 -20.63
C ASN A 74 13.47 4.04 -20.49
N ARG A 75 13.76 3.32 -19.40
CA ARG A 75 13.10 2.02 -19.11
C ARG A 75 11.63 2.19 -18.70
N SER A 76 11.29 3.30 -18.04
CA SER A 76 9.91 3.59 -17.63
C SER A 76 9.00 3.95 -18.80
N THR A 77 9.53 4.60 -19.84
CA THR A 77 8.74 5.06 -21.00
C THR A 77 8.49 3.95 -22.03
N ARG A 78 9.15 2.80 -21.91
CA ARG A 78 9.07 1.68 -22.86
C ARG A 78 8.08 0.58 -22.45
N ARG A 79 7.31 0.78 -21.37
CA ARG A 79 6.22 -0.09 -20.89
C ARG A 79 4.90 0.64 -20.98
#